data_AF-A0A821JUH8-F1
#
_entry.id   AF-A0A821JUH8-F1
#
_cell.length_a   1.000
_cell.length_b   1.000
_cell.length_c   1.000
_cell.angle_alpha   90.00
_cell.angle_beta   90.00
_cell.angle_gamma   90.00
#
_symmetry.space_group_name_H-M   'P 1'
#
loop_
_entity.id
_entity.type
_entity.pdbx_description
1 polymer ?
#
loop_
_entity_poly.entity_id
_entity_poly.type
_entity_poly.pdbx_seq_one_letter_code
_entity_poly.pdbx_strand_id
1 'polypeptide(L)' 'MSKLKCEKGSILGPWGHQWPDDASPEPKIGFLQGILQWLDYHIKKINDDYKNRESFSIFKLKPNIDELHSI' A
#
# COMPACT_ATOMS: atom_id res chain seq x y z
N MET A 1 -3.53 23.95 3.89
CA MET A 1 -2.30 23.14 3.76
C MET A 1 -1.57 23.58 2.49
N SER A 2 -0.40 24.20 2.63
CA SER A 2 0.45 24.62 1.51
C SER A 2 0.90 23.40 0.68
N LYS A 3 0.96 23.55 -0.65
CA LYS A 3 1.39 22.50 -1.59
C LYS A 3 2.90 22.25 -1.44
N LEU A 4 3.31 21.45 -0.44
CA LEU A 4 4.70 21.07 -0.28
C LEU A 4 5.14 20.19 -1.46
N LYS A 5 6.23 20.61 -2.11
CA LYS A 5 6.90 19.87 -3.18
C LYS A 5 7.80 18.80 -2.56
N CYS A 6 7.18 17.70 -2.17
CA CYS A 6 7.85 16.50 -1.69
C CYS A 6 7.32 15.28 -2.44
N GLU A 7 8.16 14.26 -2.52
CA GLU A 7 7.79 12.94 -2.99
C GLU A 7 6.82 12.31 -1.99
N LYS A 8 5.74 11.71 -2.49
CA LYS A 8 4.65 11.14 -1.68
C LYS A 8 4.44 9.71 -2.13
N GLY A 9 4.37 8.81 -1.16
CA GLY A 9 3.97 7.42 -1.36
C GLY A 9 2.70 7.13 -0.59
N SER A 10 1.81 6.30 -1.11
CA SER A 10 0.65 5.82 -0.34
C SER A 10 0.28 4.38 -0.71
N ILE A 11 -0.20 3.64 0.29
CA ILE A 11 -0.72 2.30 0.13
C ILE A 11 -2.15 2.31 0.63
N LEU A 12 -3.08 1.91 -0.24
CA LEU A 12 -4.52 1.95 0.01
C LEU A 12 -5.08 0.56 -0.23
N GLY A 13 -5.90 0.07 0.68
CA GLY A 13 -6.51 -1.25 0.58
C GLY A 13 -7.81 -1.34 1.36
N PRO A 14 -8.57 -2.44 1.21
CA PRO A 14 -9.86 -2.64 1.86
C PRO A 14 -9.68 -3.10 3.31
N TRP A 15 -8.82 -2.42 4.06
CA TRP A 15 -8.50 -2.76 5.44
C TRP A 15 -9.27 -1.87 6.42
N GLY A 16 -9.60 -2.43 7.59
CA GLY A 16 -10.10 -1.64 8.71
C GLY A 16 -9.00 -0.74 9.31
N HIS A 17 -9.27 -0.15 10.48
CA HIS A 17 -8.24 0.55 11.27
C HIS A 17 -7.31 -0.45 11.98
N GLN A 18 -6.73 -1.34 11.19
CA GLN A 18 -5.83 -2.42 11.59
C GLN A 18 -4.67 -2.46 10.60
N TRP A 19 -3.62 -3.19 10.97
CA TRP A 19 -2.43 -3.28 10.14
C TRP A 19 -2.70 -4.15 8.89
N PRO A 20 -2.22 -3.73 7.71
CA PRO A 20 -2.43 -4.46 6.45
C PRO A 20 -1.89 -5.90 6.42
N ASP A 21 -0.94 -6.26 7.29
CA ASP A 21 -0.43 -7.63 7.43
C ASP A 21 -1.41 -8.57 8.14
N ASP A 22 -2.30 -8.04 8.99
CA ASP A 22 -3.38 -8.79 9.63
C ASP A 22 -4.76 -8.47 9.04
N ALA A 23 -4.78 -8.05 7.78
CA ALA A 23 -5.99 -7.70 7.06
C ALA A 23 -7.03 -8.84 7.03
N SER A 24 -8.25 -8.52 7.46
CA SER A 24 -9.48 -9.25 7.16
C SER A 24 -10.56 -8.22 6.81
N PRO A 25 -11.06 -8.17 5.56
CA PRO A 25 -10.84 -9.12 4.46
C PRO A 25 -9.46 -9.01 3.79
N GLU A 26 -9.07 -10.06 3.06
CA GLU A 26 -7.86 -10.10 2.23
C GLU A 26 -7.84 -8.97 1.17
N PRO A 27 -6.66 -8.53 0.68
CA PRO A 27 -5.34 -9.14 0.79
C PRO A 27 -4.51 -8.66 1.98
N LYS A 28 -3.74 -9.58 2.57
CA LYS A 28 -2.67 -9.27 3.53
C LYS A 28 -1.41 -8.84 2.79
N ILE A 29 -0.79 -7.73 3.21
CA ILE A 29 0.43 -7.22 2.56
C ILE A 29 1.55 -6.96 3.57
N GLY A 30 2.78 -7.17 3.12
CA GLY A 30 3.98 -6.74 3.83
C GLY A 30 4.23 -5.23 3.65
N PHE A 31 3.44 -4.39 4.32
CA PHE A 31 3.55 -2.93 4.16
C PHE A 31 4.84 -2.36 4.79
N LEU A 32 5.34 -3.00 5.86
CA LEU A 32 6.57 -2.59 6.57
C LEU A 32 7.81 -2.65 5.67
N GLN A 33 7.91 -3.65 4.80
CA GLN A 33 9.02 -3.74 3.84
C GLN A 33 9.03 -2.54 2.89
N GLY A 34 7.84 -2.09 2.46
CA GLY A 34 7.70 -0.89 1.64
C GLY A 34 8.09 0.39 2.39
N ILE A 35 7.75 0.50 3.68
CA ILE A 35 8.17 1.62 4.53
C ILE A 35 9.69 1.64 4.72
N LEU A 36 10.30 0.47 4.97
CA LEU A 36 11.75 0.37 5.13
C LEU A 36 12.48 0.81 3.85
N GLN A 37 12.02 0.37 2.67
CA GLN A 37 12.58 0.83 1.40
C GLN A 37 12.46 2.35 1.23
N TRP A 38 11.33 2.95 1.62
CA TRP A 38 11.15 4.40 1.59
C TRP A 38 12.14 5.12 2.51
N LEU A 39 12.32 4.63 3.74
CA LEU A 39 13.28 5.19 4.70
C LEU A 39 14.73 5.02 4.24
N ASP A 40 15.07 3.87 3.67
CA ASP A 40 16.40 3.57 3.17
C ASP A 40 16.79 4.48 1.99
N TYR A 41 15.83 4.84 1.13
CA TYR A 41 16.02 5.77 0.03
C TYR A 41 16.01 7.25 0.47
N HIS A 42 15.05 7.68 1.29
CA HIS A 42 14.89 9.09 1.63
C HIS A 42 15.77 9.57 2.77
N ILE A 43 15.95 8.74 3.81
CA ILE A 43 16.67 9.12 5.02
C ILE A 43 18.09 8.59 4.99
N LYS A 44 18.26 7.27 4.84
CA LYS A 44 19.60 6.65 4.96
C LYS A 44 20.45 6.82 3.71
N LYS A 45 19.83 7.02 2.52
CA LYS A 45 20.53 7.13 1.23
C LYS A 45 21.40 5.92 0.90
N ILE A 46 20.92 4.72 1.26
CA ILE A 46 21.68 3.46 1.09
C ILE A 46 21.12 2.54 0.01
N ASN A 47 19.88 2.76 -0.44
CA ASN A 47 19.24 1.94 -1.46
C ASN A 47 18.39 2.82 -2.39
N ASP A 48 18.58 2.66 -3.70
CA ASP A 48 17.90 3.39 -4.77
C ASP A 48 16.74 2.61 -5.42
N ASP A 49 16.52 1.34 -5.04
CA ASP A 49 15.49 0.46 -5.61
C ASP A 49 14.08 1.06 -5.51
N TYR A 50 13.85 1.92 -4.51
CA TYR A 50 12.58 2.63 -4.32
C TYR A 50 12.21 3.52 -5.51
N LYS A 51 13.18 4.03 -6.30
CA LYS A 51 12.91 4.88 -7.48
C LYS A 51 12.00 4.23 -8.52
N ASN A 52 12.06 2.89 -8.62
CA ASN A 52 11.27 2.13 -9.59
C ASN A 52 9.90 1.70 -9.05
N ARG A 53 9.58 2.07 -7.80
CA ARG A 53 8.33 1.71 -7.16
C ARG A 53 7.24 2.72 -7.53
N GLU A 54 6.01 2.21 -7.72
CA GLU A 54 4.87 3.09 -7.90
C GLU A 54 4.61 3.94 -6.65
N SER A 55 4.32 5.22 -6.84
CA SER A 55 4.00 6.14 -5.75
C SER A 55 2.70 5.77 -5.04
N PHE A 56 1.79 5.05 -5.71
CA PHE A 56 0.51 4.65 -5.14
C PHE A 56 0.25 3.19 -5.42
N SER A 57 0.03 2.40 -4.37
CA SER A 57 -0.41 1.00 -4.49
C SER A 57 -1.83 0.86 -3.98
N ILE A 58 -2.75 0.41 -4.85
CA ILE A 58 -4.16 0.24 -4.52
C ILE A 58 -4.51 -1.24 -4.58
N PHE A 59 -4.94 -1.78 -3.45
CA PHE A 59 -5.44 -3.14 -3.31
C PHE A 59 -6.97 -3.09 -3.34
N LYS A 60 -7.57 -4.00 -4.10
CA LYS A 60 -9.03 -4.11 -4.24
C LYS A 60 -9.47 -5.50 -3.81
N LEU A 61 -10.58 -5.56 -3.08
CA LEU A 61 -11.24 -6.84 -2.81
C LEU A 61 -11.76 -7.41 -4.13
N LYS A 62 -11.53 -8.69 -4.38
CA LYS A 62 -12.15 -9.39 -5.51
C LYS A 62 -13.63 -9.64 -5.13
N PRO A 63 -14.61 -9.12 -5.88
CA PRO A 63 -16.00 -9.42 -5.60
C PRO A 63 -16.26 -10.92 -5.82
N ASN A 64 -17.00 -11.55 -4.91
CA ASN A 64 -17.45 -12.92 -5.08
C ASN A 64 -18.58 -12.93 -6.12
N ILE A 65 -18.31 -13.49 -7.30
CA ILE A 65 -19.24 -13.46 -8.44
C ILE A 65 -20.36 -14.52 -8.25
N ASP A 66 -20.16 -15.50 -7.34
CA ASP A 66 -21.14 -16.56 -7.09
C ASP A 66 -22.38 -16.07 -6.32
N GLU A 67 -22.30 -14.93 -5.62
CA GLU A 67 -23.47 -14.32 -4.93
C GLU A 67 -24.36 -13.48 -5.86
N LEU A 68 -23.90 -13.15 -7.07
CA LEU A 68 -24.63 -12.27 -8.01
C LEU A 68 -25.67 -13.01 -8.87
N HIS A 69 -25.70 -14.34 -8.85
CA HIS A 69 -26.62 -15.16 -9.67
C HIS A 69 -27.89 -15.62 -8.94
N SER A 70 -28.15 -15.14 -7.71
CA SER A 70 -29.33 -15.52 -6.92
C SER A 70 -30.41 -14.43 -6.81
N ILE A 71 -30.57 -13.58 -7.83
CA ILE A 71 -31.68 -12.61 -7.93
C ILE A 71 -32.53 -12.91 -9.16
#